data_AF-A0A9Y2IHD0-F1
#
_entry.id   AF-A0A9Y2IHD0-F1
#
_cell.length_a   1.000
_cell.length_b   1.000
_cell.length_c   1.000
_cell.angle_alpha   90.00
_cell.angle_beta   90.00
_cell.angle_gamma   90.00
#
_symmetry.space_group_name_H-M   'P 1'
#
loop_
_entity.id
_entity.type
_entity.pdbx_description
1 polymer ?
#
loop_
_entity_poly.entity_id
_entity_poly.type
_entity_poly.pdbx_seq_one_letter_code
_entity_poly.pdbx_strand_id
1 'polypeptide(L)'
;MSRWRTSTRTNTAARVITGIGALFAFIEVLYLVMLLAGANAANGFFIFIRSLADPLALFFPGLFPVSNPDLAVILNYGLAAVFWLVVSGIIARLVAR
;
A
#
# COMPACT_ATOMS: atom_id res chain seq x y z
N MET A 1 -21.82 -28.78 31.51
CA MET A 1 -21.75 -28.54 30.06
C MET A 1 -20.56 -27.64 29.78
N SER A 2 -19.63 -28.13 28.96
CA SER A 2 -18.27 -27.64 28.78
C SER A 2 -18.22 -26.26 28.11
N ARG A 3 -17.34 -25.43 28.66
CA ARG A 3 -17.03 -24.06 28.24
C ARG A 3 -16.40 -24.05 26.84
N TRP A 4 -17.09 -23.47 25.86
CA TRP A 4 -16.47 -23.04 24.60
C TRP A 4 -15.73 -21.72 24.84
N ARG A 5 -14.54 -21.80 25.42
CA ARG A 5 -13.53 -20.75 25.26
C ARG A 5 -12.83 -21.02 23.95
N THR A 6 -13.34 -20.43 22.87
CA THR A 6 -12.63 -20.34 21.60
C THR A 6 -11.39 -19.48 21.84
N SER A 7 -10.27 -20.14 22.05
CA SER A 7 -8.96 -19.55 22.25
C SER A 7 -8.58 -18.74 21.00
N THR A 8 -8.81 -17.43 21.03
CA THR A 8 -8.36 -16.46 20.02
C THR A 8 -6.84 -16.30 20.07
N ARG A 9 -6.08 -17.34 19.70
CA ARG A 9 -4.61 -17.36 19.75
C ARG A 9 -3.94 -17.40 18.38
N THR A 10 -4.71 -17.31 17.30
CA THR A 10 -4.23 -17.29 15.91
C THR A 10 -4.20 -15.89 15.28
N ASN A 11 -4.57 -14.83 16.02
CA ASN A 11 -4.82 -13.51 15.43
C ASN A 11 -3.65 -12.51 15.41
N THR A 12 -2.48 -12.83 15.97
CA THR A 12 -1.38 -11.85 16.01
C THR A 12 -0.66 -11.74 14.66
N ALA A 13 -0.25 -12.86 14.07
CA ALA A 13 0.45 -12.87 12.79
C ALA A 13 -0.43 -12.32 11.65
N ALA A 14 -1.69 -12.73 11.63
CA ALA A 14 -2.74 -12.22 10.74
C ALA A 14 -2.81 -10.69 10.71
N ARG A 15 -2.83 -10.10 11.91
CA ARG A 15 -3.04 -8.68 12.13
C ARG A 15 -1.77 -7.89 11.81
N VAL A 16 -0.61 -8.47 12.04
CA VAL A 16 0.68 -7.89 11.64
C VAL A 16 0.79 -7.82 10.12
N ILE A 17 0.50 -8.92 9.41
CA ILE A 17 0.57 -8.94 7.93
C ILE A 17 -0.43 -7.94 7.32
N THR A 18 -1.67 -7.94 7.83
CA THR A 18 -2.70 -6.99 7.38
C THR A 18 -2.30 -5.54 7.68
N GLY A 19 -1.70 -5.29 8.85
CA GLY A 19 -1.21 -3.97 9.24
C GLY A 19 -0.07 -3.47 8.35
N ILE A 20 0.87 -4.35 7.98
CA ILE A 20 1.97 -4.01 7.08
C ILE A 20 1.46 -3.69 5.68
N GLY A 21 0.55 -4.52 5.13
CA GLY A 21 -0.04 -4.25 3.81
C GLY A 21 -0.85 -2.95 3.78
N ALA A 22 -1.61 -2.66 4.85
CA ALA A 22 -2.33 -1.40 4.98
C ALA A 22 -1.38 -0.19 5.10
N LEU A 23 -0.25 -0.34 5.79
CA LEU A 23 0.77 0.69 5.89
C LEU A 23 1.40 1.00 4.53
N PHE A 24 1.71 -0.03 3.73
CA PHE A 24 2.26 0.16 2.39
C PHE A 24 1.27 0.86 1.46
N ALA A 25 0.01 0.42 1.44
CA ALA A 25 -1.05 1.11 0.71
C ALA A 25 -1.18 2.59 1.14
N PHE A 26 -1.09 2.87 2.44
CA PHE A 26 -1.16 4.23 2.96
C PHE A 26 0.00 5.10 2.46
N ILE A 27 1.23 4.59 2.44
CA ILE A 27 2.42 5.31 1.94
C ILE A 27 2.25 5.67 0.46
N GLU A 28 1.77 4.73 -0.36
CA GLU A 28 1.57 4.97 -1.79
C GLU A 28 0.46 6.00 -2.06
N VAL A 29 -0.67 5.90 -1.34
CA VAL A 29 -1.75 6.90 -1.44
C VAL A 29 -1.26 8.28 -0.99
N LEU A 30 -0.48 8.35 0.08
CA LEU A 30 0.08 9.61 0.58
C LEU A 30 1.01 10.26 -0.46
N TYR A 31 1.88 9.47 -1.09
CA TYR A 31 2.73 9.94 -2.19
C TYR A 31 1.91 10.47 -3.36
N LEU A 32 0.86 9.74 -3.75
CA LEU A 32 -0.07 10.12 -4.80
C LEU A 32 -0.77 11.45 -4.51
N VAL A 33 -1.28 11.62 -3.29
CA VAL A 33 -1.93 12.86 -2.84
C VAL A 33 -0.94 14.02 -2.85
N MET A 34 0.30 13.81 -2.40
CA MET A 34 1.33 14.85 -2.45
C MET A 34 1.63 15.29 -3.89
N LEU A 35 1.75 14.33 -4.81
CA LEU A 35 1.96 14.62 -6.21
C LEU A 35 0.80 15.42 -6.80
N LEU A 36 -0.44 14.96 -6.60
CA LEU A 36 -1.66 15.62 -7.09
C LEU A 36 -1.88 16.99 -6.46
N ALA A 37 -1.49 17.17 -5.20
CA ALA A 37 -1.50 18.46 -4.51
C ALA A 37 -0.40 19.41 -5.00
N GLY A 38 0.44 18.99 -5.95
CA GLY A 38 1.56 19.79 -6.45
C GLY A 38 2.64 20.03 -5.40
N ALA A 39 2.84 19.09 -4.49
CA ALA A 39 3.87 19.18 -3.46
C ALA A 39 5.24 19.39 -4.11
N ASN A 40 6.02 20.30 -3.52
CA ASN A 40 7.34 20.63 -4.06
C ASN A 40 8.25 19.39 -4.02
N ALA A 41 8.62 18.88 -5.20
CA ALA A 41 9.48 17.71 -5.35
C ALA A 41 10.91 17.92 -4.81
N ALA A 42 11.34 19.16 -4.58
CA ALA A 42 12.59 19.50 -3.91
C ALA A 42 12.50 19.44 -2.37
N ASN A 43 11.31 19.19 -1.80
CA ASN A 43 11.14 19.06 -0.37
C ASN A 43 11.70 17.70 0.12
N GLY A 44 12.52 17.72 1.17
CA GLY A 44 13.08 16.50 1.76
C GLY A 44 12.03 15.49 2.21
N PHE A 45 10.84 15.94 2.63
CA PHE A 45 9.74 15.06 2.99
C PHE A 45 9.13 14.34 1.77
N PHE A 46 9.00 15.05 0.64
CA PHE A 46 8.53 14.45 -0.60
C PHE A 46 9.52 13.39 -1.10
N ILE A 47 10.82 13.70 -1.07
CA ILE A 47 11.89 12.78 -1.45
C ILE A 47 11.90 11.54 -0.54
N PHE A 48 11.69 11.72 0.76
CA PHE A 48 11.59 10.62 1.72
C PHE A 48 10.40 9.70 1.44
N ILE A 49 9.21 10.25 1.18
CA ILE A 49 8.04 9.44 0.86
C ILE A 49 8.23 8.73 -0.49
N ARG A 50 8.81 9.41 -1.49
CA ARG A 50 9.16 8.81 -2.77
C ARG A 50 10.12 7.63 -2.63
N SER A 51 11.16 7.75 -1.80
CA SER A 51 12.12 6.66 -1.62
C SER A 51 11.53 5.43 -0.93
N LEU A 52 10.44 5.59 -0.19
CA LEU A 52 9.64 4.47 0.33
C LEU A 52 8.69 3.91 -0.74
N ALA A 53 8.08 4.77 -1.56
CA ALA A 53 7.11 4.38 -2.58
C ALA A 53 7.76 3.65 -3.78
N ASP A 54 8.95 4.07 -4.22
CA ASP A 54 9.68 3.47 -5.35
C ASP A 54 9.84 1.94 -5.22
N PRO A 55 10.34 1.38 -4.10
CA PRO A 55 10.43 -0.08 -3.92
C PRO A 55 9.07 -0.75 -3.68
N LEU A 56 8.08 -0.03 -3.14
CA LEU A 56 6.74 -0.57 -2.86
C LEU A 56 5.88 -0.73 -4.12
N ALA A 57 6.13 0.12 -5.12
CA ALA A 57 5.52 0.00 -6.43
C ALA A 57 6.01 -1.25 -7.20
N LEU A 58 7.03 -1.96 -6.69
CA LEU A 58 7.53 -3.23 -7.19
C LEU A 58 7.86 -3.19 -8.69
N PHE A 59 7.01 -3.79 -9.53
CA PHE A 59 7.17 -3.91 -10.97
C PHE A 59 6.21 -3.00 -11.75
N PHE A 60 5.33 -2.26 -11.08
CA PHE A 60 4.39 -1.34 -11.74
C PHE A 60 5.07 -0.15 -12.44
N PRO A 61 6.13 0.48 -11.87
CA PRO A 61 6.84 1.58 -12.51
C PRO A 61 7.39 1.21 -13.89
N GLY A 62 6.86 1.85 -14.94
CA GLY A 62 7.35 1.68 -16.31
C GLY A 62 6.68 0.56 -17.12
N LEU A 63 5.65 -0.11 -16.60
CA LEU A 63 4.85 -1.08 -17.38
C LEU A 63 4.04 -0.42 -18.49
N PHE A 64 3.56 0.79 -18.22
CA PHE A 64 2.73 1.54 -19.15
C PHE A 64 3.57 2.65 -19.78
N PRO A 65 3.83 2.60 -21.11
CA PRO A 65 4.50 3.68 -21.81
C PRO A 65 3.54 4.86 -21.95
N VAL A 66 3.53 5.73 -20.94
CA VAL A 66 2.69 6.93 -20.90
C VAL A 66 3.58 8.15 -21.14
N SER A 67 3.23 8.95 -22.15
CA SER A 67 4.00 10.14 -22.54
C SER A 67 3.87 11.31 -21.57
N ASN A 68 2.81 11.34 -20.77
CA ASN A 68 2.60 12.36 -19.74
C ASN A 68 3.18 11.88 -18.39
N PRO A 69 4.14 12.60 -17.81
CA PRO A 69 4.81 12.20 -16.57
C PRO A 69 3.84 12.10 -15.38
N ASP A 70 2.84 12.98 -15.28
CA ASP A 70 1.89 12.97 -14.16
C ASP A 70 0.98 11.74 -14.23
N LEU A 71 0.49 11.43 -15.43
CA LEU A 71 -0.33 10.24 -15.67
C LEU A 71 0.48 8.95 -15.47
N ALA A 72 1.75 8.94 -15.85
CA ALA A 72 2.63 7.80 -15.60
C ALA A 72 2.76 7.51 -14.10
N VAL A 73 2.93 8.54 -13.27
CA VAL A 73 3.02 8.38 -11.81
C VAL A 73 1.67 7.95 -11.23
N ILE A 74 0.55 8.56 -11.66
CA ILE A 74 -0.77 8.14 -11.19
C ILE A 74 -1.03 6.66 -11.50
N LEU A 75 -0.69 6.19 -12.70
CA LEU A 75 -0.90 4.80 -13.09
C LEU A 75 0.04 3.86 -12.33
N ASN A 76 1.33 4.18 -12.24
CA ASN A 76 2.31 3.29 -11.61
C ASN A 76 2.08 3.17 -10.10
N TYR A 77 1.89 4.29 -9.40
CA TYR A 77 1.72 4.29 -7.94
C TYR A 77 0.25 4.11 -7.52
N GLY A 78 -0.71 4.51 -8.35
CA GLY A 78 -2.14 4.30 -8.07
C GLY A 78 -2.56 2.85 -8.25
N LEU A 79 -2.05 2.15 -9.27
CA LEU A 79 -2.27 0.71 -9.40
C LEU A 79 -1.61 -0.06 -8.27
N ALA A 80 -0.41 0.34 -7.85
CA ALA A 80 0.25 -0.24 -6.69
C ALA A 80 -0.59 -0.08 -5.40
N ALA A 81 -1.15 1.11 -5.18
CA ALA A 81 -1.98 1.39 -4.01
C ALA A 81 -3.24 0.50 -3.97
N VAL A 82 -3.94 0.40 -5.11
CA VAL A 82 -5.09 -0.50 -5.25
C VAL A 82 -4.69 -1.95 -5.06
N PHE A 83 -3.55 -2.37 -5.60
CA PHE A 83 -3.02 -3.72 -5.43
C PHE A 83 -2.78 -4.05 -3.96
N TRP A 84 -2.11 -3.18 -3.20
CA TRP A 84 -1.89 -3.41 -1.77
C TRP A 84 -3.18 -3.42 -0.95
N LEU A 85 -4.18 -2.60 -1.29
CA LEU A 85 -5.51 -2.66 -0.66
C LEU A 85 -6.22 -3.99 -0.93
N VAL A 86 -6.14 -4.50 -2.16
CA VAL A 86 -6.73 -5.79 -2.54
C VAL A 86 -6.00 -6.94 -1.86
N VAL A 87 -4.66 -6.96 -1.90
CA VAL A 87 -3.84 -7.99 -1.27
C VAL A 87 -4.06 -8.04 0.24
N SER A 88 -4.01 -6.89 0.92
CA SER A 88 -4.27 -6.81 2.36
C SER A 88 -5.69 -7.24 2.72
N GLY A 89 -6.70 -6.87 1.92
CA GLY A 89 -8.09 -7.28 2.10
C GLY A 89 -8.31 -8.79 1.89
N ILE A 90 -7.65 -9.39 0.89
CA ILE A 90 -7.69 -10.83 0.63
C ILE A 90 -7.03 -11.60 1.77
N ILE A 91 -5.84 -11.16 2.22
CA ILE A 91 -5.14 -11.79 3.35
C ILE A 91 -5.97 -11.65 4.63
N ALA A 92 -6.54 -10.47 4.90
CA ALA A 92 -7.40 -10.26 6.05
C ALA A 92 -8.60 -11.23 6.06
N ARG A 93 -9.23 -11.46 4.90
CA ARG A 93 -10.33 -12.42 4.75
C ARG A 93 -9.88 -13.89 4.86
N LEU A 94 -8.69 -14.22 4.37
CA LEU A 94 -8.14 -15.57 4.47
C LEU A 94 -7.77 -15.95 5.90
N VAL A 95 -7.25 -14.99 6.68
CA VAL A 95 -6.85 -15.27 8.08
C VAL A 95 -7.99 -15.05 9.07
N ALA A 96 -9.05 -14.33 8.70
CA ALA A 96 -10.28 -14.23 9.50
C ALA A 96 -11.19 -15.47 9.40
N ARG A 97 -10.84 -16.46 8.56
CA ARG A 97 -11.47 -17.79 8.49
C ARG A 97 -10.69 -18.79 9.33
#